data_AF-A0A955I3G8-F1
#
_entry.id   AF-A0A955I3G8-F1
#
_cell.length_a   1.000
_cell.length_b   1.000
_cell.length_c   1.000
_cell.angle_alpha   90.00
_cell.angle_beta   90.00
_cell.angle_gamma   90.00
#
_symmetry.space_group_name_H-M   'P 1'
#
loop_
_entity.id
_entity.type
_entity.pdbx_description
1 polymer ?
#
loop_
_entity_poly.entity_id
_entity_poly.type
_entity_poly.pdbx_seq_one_letter_code
_entity_poly.pdbx_strand_id
1 'polypeptide(L)'
;MEKVDSNTKVLRDPQPVKVGRSDQDGNGVLILIAVGLFILLCVLFALTIPDLFRVIFIVLRYTLIGITLLLIIVSALVLIGFREQAKELLTGVINGSLTTLEIMKQVRLTIRRILKAITDFFLRFIPIYAVVTAILLYIFILYLFKAVGQTSDVTLMTIMISSVTMLFVGFLNRPQPENDRPLSHSQRFTRYFNDAFEVMLFIFFLTMDSTKIFFFPESLNTHLTAQIGSYDLMQRGFTVDGMTQVTINIVLATVGIEVTRQVLRVFAYSRQYFSELRRGDPAMERESVLKHALTRGFQENMDDIIKFVTYFTFLIIVFLLFPRLKLLAMLVVSITALILDILIPERLTAKRQEDLIGRFLARTLKI
;
A
#
# COMPACT_ATOMS: atom_id res chain seq x y z
N MET A 1 28.24 76.63 16.39
CA MET A 1 28.52 76.16 17.76
C MET A 1 27.94 74.75 17.84
N GLU A 2 28.64 73.69 17.45
CA GLU A 2 29.99 73.23 17.80
C GLU A 2 30.11 72.76 19.26
N LYS A 3 30.77 71.58 19.38
CA LYS A 3 31.34 70.86 20.54
C LYS A 3 30.43 69.78 21.15
N VAL A 4 30.68 68.47 20.99
CA VAL A 4 31.92 67.66 21.23
C VAL A 4 32.37 67.92 22.68
N ASP A 5 32.38 66.97 23.62
CA ASP A 5 33.05 65.69 23.53
C ASP A 5 32.71 64.76 24.72
N SER A 6 33.05 63.49 24.50
CA SER A 6 33.58 62.46 25.41
C SER A 6 33.31 62.49 26.91
N ASN A 7 32.87 61.33 27.45
CA ASN A 7 33.55 60.57 28.53
C ASN A 7 32.59 59.58 29.18
N THR A 8 32.92 58.36 29.60
CA THR A 8 34.03 57.43 29.38
C THR A 8 33.44 56.09 29.87
N LYS A 9 33.77 54.97 29.22
CA LYS A 9 33.51 53.63 29.77
C LYS A 9 34.19 53.53 31.14
N VAL A 10 33.44 53.16 32.17
CA VAL A 10 33.98 52.49 33.34
C VAL A 10 33.28 51.14 33.43
N LEU A 11 33.97 50.10 32.95
CA LEU A 11 33.67 48.72 33.30
C LEU A 11 33.74 48.63 34.83
N ARG A 12 32.60 48.39 35.47
CA ARG A 12 32.61 47.86 36.84
C ARG A 12 32.82 46.36 36.72
N ASP A 13 33.96 45.91 37.22
CA ASP A 13 34.23 44.50 37.47
C ASP A 13 33.05 43.87 38.21
N PRO A 14 32.53 42.72 37.77
CA PRO A 14 31.64 41.93 38.61
C PRO A 14 32.47 41.42 39.77
N GLN A 15 32.14 41.88 40.99
CA GLN A 15 32.69 41.26 42.20
C GLN A 15 32.42 39.75 42.13
N PRO A 16 33.42 38.89 42.43
CA PRO A 16 33.15 37.47 42.55
C PRO A 16 32.17 37.30 43.72
N VAL A 17 30.94 36.90 43.39
CA VAL A 17 30.02 36.31 44.35
C VAL A 17 30.80 35.17 45.00
N LYS A 18 31.18 35.35 46.26
CA LYS A 18 31.64 34.24 47.10
C LYS A 18 30.46 33.27 47.14
N VAL A 19 30.50 32.28 46.26
CA VAL A 19 29.69 31.07 46.38
C VAL A 19 30.10 30.50 47.72
N GLY A 20 29.25 30.71 48.73
CA GLY A 20 29.38 29.99 49.99
C GLY A 20 29.53 28.53 49.65
N ARG A 21 30.61 27.90 50.14
CA ARG A 21 30.69 26.44 50.20
C ARG A 21 29.42 25.99 50.89
N SER A 22 28.49 25.48 50.10
CA SER A 22 27.28 24.82 50.55
C SER A 22 27.71 23.74 51.55
N ASP A 23 27.07 23.71 52.73
CA ASP A 23 27.06 22.62 53.72
C ASP A 23 26.55 21.30 53.12
N GLN A 24 27.12 20.86 52.00
CA GLN A 24 26.71 19.65 51.29
C GLN A 24 27.38 18.39 51.87
N ASP A 25 28.50 18.56 52.57
CA ASP A 25 29.24 17.44 53.16
C ASP A 25 28.61 16.93 54.46
N GLY A 26 27.86 17.77 55.20
CA GLY A 26 27.16 17.36 56.42
C GLY A 26 25.89 16.52 56.17
N ASN A 27 25.12 16.86 55.13
CA ASN A 27 23.87 16.16 54.81
C ASN A 27 24.08 14.80 54.14
N GLY A 28 25.13 14.64 53.33
CA GLY A 28 25.46 13.34 52.73
C GLY A 28 25.81 12.27 53.78
N VAL A 29 26.57 12.67 54.81
CA VAL A 29 26.94 11.80 55.94
C VAL A 29 25.72 11.49 56.80
N LEU A 30 24.84 12.46 57.07
CA LEU A 30 23.59 12.22 57.80
C LEU A 30 22.65 11.28 57.05
N ILE A 31 22.53 11.40 55.72
CA ILE A 31 21.75 10.48 54.89
C ILE A 31 22.36 9.07 54.92
N LEU A 32 23.68 8.94 54.81
CA LEU A 32 24.36 7.65 54.89
C LEU A 32 24.21 7.00 56.27
N ILE A 33 24.31 7.77 57.36
CA ILE A 33 24.04 7.28 58.72
C ILE A 33 22.58 6.86 58.86
N ALA A 34 21.63 7.66 58.36
CA ALA A 34 20.21 7.32 58.40
C ALA A 34 19.88 6.04 57.62
N VAL A 35 20.46 5.88 56.42
CA VAL A 35 20.33 4.66 55.61
C VAL A 35 20.99 3.47 56.30
N GLY A 36 22.19 3.64 56.86
CA GLY A 36 22.89 2.60 57.61
C GLY A 36 22.11 2.15 58.84
N LEU A 37 21.55 3.10 59.60
CA LEU A 37 20.73 2.83 60.77
C LEU A 37 19.41 2.15 60.38
N PHE A 38 18.78 2.57 59.28
CA PHE A 38 17.60 1.92 58.73
C PHE A 38 17.88 0.47 58.31
N ILE A 39 18.99 0.21 57.62
CA ILE A 39 19.42 -1.14 57.23
C ILE A 39 19.66 -2.00 58.48
N LEU A 40 20.37 -1.47 59.47
CA LEU A 40 20.62 -2.18 60.74
C LEU A 40 19.31 -2.52 61.45
N LEU A 41 18.36 -1.59 61.47
CA LEU A 41 17.05 -1.79 62.09
C LEU A 41 16.21 -2.83 61.33
N CYS A 42 16.27 -2.85 59.99
CA CYS A 42 15.67 -3.90 59.17
C CYS A 42 16.28 -5.28 59.45
N VAL A 43 17.61 -5.37 59.61
CA VAL A 43 18.30 -6.64 59.93
C VAL A 43 17.90 -7.13 61.33
N LEU A 44 17.90 -6.25 62.32
CA LEU A 44 17.48 -6.60 63.68
C LEU A 44 16.02 -7.06 63.72
N PHE A 45 15.13 -6.39 63.00
CA PHE A 45 13.72 -6.74 62.89
C PHE A 45 13.49 -8.08 62.18
N ALA A 46 14.28 -8.37 61.14
CA ALA A 46 14.27 -9.66 60.45
C ALA A 46 14.70 -10.82 61.36
N LEU A 47 15.61 -10.58 62.30
CA LEU A 47 16.09 -11.58 63.26
C LEU A 47 15.13 -11.78 64.44
N THR A 48 14.45 -10.73 64.90
CA THR A 48 13.56 -10.80 66.07
C THR A 48 12.16 -11.30 65.73
N ILE A 49 11.59 -10.92 64.59
CA ILE A 49 10.23 -11.31 64.18
C ILE A 49 10.23 -11.73 62.69
N PRO A 50 10.78 -12.90 62.36
CA PRO A 50 11.03 -13.30 60.97
C PRO A 50 9.76 -13.43 60.12
N ASP A 51 8.63 -13.86 60.71
CA ASP A 51 7.38 -14.02 59.99
C ASP A 51 6.75 -12.68 59.59
N LEU A 52 6.74 -11.70 60.51
CA LEU A 52 6.22 -10.35 60.22
C LEU A 52 7.11 -9.61 59.22
N PHE A 53 8.45 -9.74 59.35
CA PHE A 53 9.38 -9.20 58.37
C PHE A 53 9.19 -9.82 56.98
N ARG A 54 8.97 -11.14 56.90
CA ARG A 54 8.69 -11.82 55.62
C ARG A 54 7.41 -11.30 54.98
N VAL A 55 6.34 -11.11 55.74
CA VAL A 55 5.08 -10.54 55.23
C VAL A 55 5.29 -9.11 54.73
N ILE A 56 5.93 -8.24 55.52
CA ILE A 56 6.23 -6.85 55.14
C ILE A 56 7.11 -6.81 53.88
N PHE A 57 8.13 -7.66 53.81
CA PHE A 57 9.02 -7.75 52.66
C PHE A 57 8.31 -8.24 51.40
N ILE A 58 7.40 -9.22 51.52
CA ILE A 58 6.56 -9.69 50.42
C ILE A 58 5.65 -8.57 49.92
N VAL A 59 4.98 -7.85 50.81
CA VAL A 59 4.12 -6.71 50.46
C VAL A 59 4.95 -5.64 49.74
N LEU A 60 6.08 -5.22 50.32
CA LEU A 60 6.98 -4.23 49.73
C LEU A 60 7.46 -4.66 48.34
N ARG A 61 7.83 -5.94 48.17
CA ARG A 61 8.26 -6.50 46.88
C ARG A 61 7.16 -6.41 45.83
N TYR A 62 5.93 -6.79 46.16
CA TYR A 62 4.82 -6.72 45.20
C TYR A 62 4.43 -5.27 44.88
N THR A 63 4.46 -4.36 45.86
CA THR A 63 4.26 -2.92 45.63
C THR A 63 5.34 -2.37 44.70
N LEU A 64 6.61 -2.73 44.90
CA LEU A 64 7.72 -2.29 44.06
C LEU A 64 7.57 -2.78 42.62
N ILE A 65 7.23 -4.06 42.43
CA ILE A 65 6.92 -4.64 41.11
C ILE A 65 5.76 -3.88 40.45
N GLY A 66 4.71 -3.55 41.19
CA GLY A 66 3.57 -2.78 40.68
C GLY A 66 3.96 -1.37 40.23
N ILE A 67 4.78 -0.66 41.01
CA ILE A 67 5.31 0.66 40.66
C ILE A 67 6.20 0.57 39.42
N THR A 68 7.11 -0.39 39.35
CA THR A 68 7.98 -0.59 38.17
C THR A 68 7.15 -0.86 36.91
N LEU A 69 6.13 -1.72 36.99
CA LEU A 69 5.24 -2.00 35.88
C LEU A 69 4.47 -0.76 35.42
N LEU A 70 3.96 0.03 36.37
CA LEU A 70 3.29 1.30 36.09
C LEU A 70 4.24 2.25 35.34
N LEU A 71 5.47 2.42 35.81
CA LEU A 71 6.46 3.28 35.18
C LEU A 71 6.78 2.82 33.75
N ILE A 72 6.91 1.51 33.50
CA ILE A 72 7.11 0.97 32.14
C ILE A 72 5.93 1.35 31.23
N ILE A 73 4.69 1.22 31.71
CA ILE A 73 3.48 1.58 30.94
C ILE A 73 3.45 3.09 30.65
N VAL A 74 3.75 3.94 31.64
CA VAL A 74 3.84 5.40 31.47
C VAL A 74 4.92 5.77 30.48
N SER A 75 6.12 5.17 30.57
CA SER A 75 7.22 5.40 29.63
C SER A 75 6.84 5.02 28.19
N ALA A 76 6.17 3.88 27.99
CA ALA A 76 5.68 3.47 26.68
C ALA A 76 4.64 4.46 26.11
N LEU A 77 3.73 4.96 26.95
CA LEU A 77 2.74 5.97 26.54
C LEU A 77 3.40 7.28 26.10
N VAL A 78 4.40 7.75 26.84
CA VAL A 78 5.13 8.97 26.49
C VAL A 78 5.88 8.81 25.17
N LEU A 79 6.54 7.67 24.94
CA LEU A 79 7.25 7.39 23.69
C LEU A 79 6.34 7.37 22.46
N ILE A 80 5.10 6.91 22.61
CA ILE A 80 4.10 6.84 21.53
C ILE A 80 3.40 8.21 21.32
N GLY A 81 3.64 9.19 22.19
CA GLY A 81 3.05 10.54 22.09
C GLY A 81 1.76 10.76 22.89
N PHE A 82 1.40 9.83 23.78
CA PHE A 82 0.22 9.91 24.66
C PHE A 82 0.54 10.54 26.02
N ARG A 83 1.12 11.75 25.99
CA ARG A 83 1.63 12.45 27.18
C ARG A 83 0.53 12.81 28.18
N GLU A 84 -0.65 13.22 27.70
CA GLU A 84 -1.77 13.60 28.58
C GLU A 84 -2.35 12.39 29.32
N GLN A 85 -2.41 11.22 28.66
CA GLN A 85 -2.90 9.98 29.28
C GLN A 85 -1.89 9.41 30.28
N ALA A 86 -0.59 9.52 29.98
CA ALA A 86 0.48 9.22 30.92
C ALA A 86 0.38 10.10 32.18
N LYS A 87 0.09 11.40 32.01
CA LYS A 87 -0.10 12.36 33.11
C LYS A 87 -1.35 12.02 33.94
N GLU A 88 -2.46 11.67 33.30
CA GLU A 88 -3.71 11.25 33.98
C GLU A 88 -3.51 9.97 34.81
N LEU A 89 -2.80 8.97 34.26
CA LEU A 89 -2.43 7.74 34.97
C LEU A 89 -1.53 8.03 36.18
N LEU A 90 -0.49 8.85 36.00
CA LEU A 90 0.44 9.19 37.08
C LEU A 90 -0.28 9.96 38.20
N THR A 91 -1.16 10.90 37.81
CA THR A 91 -1.95 11.71 38.75
C THR A 91 -2.94 10.85 39.53
N GLY A 92 -3.61 9.88 38.89
CA GLY A 92 -4.52 8.95 39.57
C GLY A 92 -3.82 8.05 40.59
N VAL A 93 -2.58 7.63 40.32
CA VAL A 93 -1.77 6.85 41.26
C VAL A 93 -1.28 7.70 42.42
N ILE A 94 -0.78 8.91 42.15
CA ILE A 94 -0.29 9.84 43.18
C ILE A 94 -1.41 10.23 44.14
N ASN A 95 -2.63 10.44 43.63
CA ASN A 95 -3.77 10.83 44.44
C ASN A 95 -4.36 9.66 45.26
N GLY A 96 -3.82 8.43 45.14
CA GLY A 96 -4.28 7.26 45.88
C GLY A 96 -5.73 6.87 45.59
N SER A 97 -6.35 7.44 44.55
CA SER A 97 -7.78 7.35 44.29
C SER A 97 -8.16 6.12 43.47
N LEU A 98 -7.19 5.32 43.04
CA LEU A 98 -7.42 4.20 42.14
C LEU A 98 -7.52 2.89 42.93
N THR A 99 -8.75 2.39 43.05
CA THR A 99 -8.96 1.00 43.46
C THR A 99 -8.35 0.04 42.42
N THR A 100 -7.95 -1.16 42.83
CA THR A 100 -7.34 -2.17 41.94
C THR A 100 -8.20 -2.47 40.70
N LEU A 101 -9.53 -2.37 40.83
CA LEU A 101 -10.49 -2.48 39.73
C LEU A 101 -10.41 -1.33 38.73
N GLU A 102 -10.20 -0.10 39.19
CA GLU A 102 -10.06 1.08 38.34
C GLU A 102 -8.73 1.06 37.58
N ILE A 103 -7.64 0.63 38.23
CA ILE A 103 -6.33 0.43 37.58
C ILE A 103 -6.48 -0.58 36.43
N MET A 104 -7.12 -1.72 36.67
CA MET A 104 -7.29 -2.74 35.62
C MET A 104 -8.16 -2.24 34.46
N LYS A 105 -9.23 -1.49 34.75
CA LYS A 105 -10.09 -0.87 33.73
C LYS A 105 -9.32 0.17 32.91
N GLN A 106 -8.50 0.97 33.56
CA GLN A 106 -7.69 2.01 32.93
C GLN A 106 -6.57 1.40 32.08
N VAL A 107 -5.85 0.39 32.58
CA VAL A 107 -4.86 -0.37 31.78
C VAL A 107 -5.50 -0.97 30.54
N ARG A 108 -6.68 -1.59 30.65
CA ARG A 108 -7.39 -2.15 29.48
C ARG A 108 -7.79 -1.07 28.47
N LEU A 109 -8.27 0.09 28.94
CA LEU A 109 -8.61 1.23 28.08
C LEU A 109 -7.36 1.80 27.38
N THR A 110 -6.27 1.93 28.12
CA THR A 110 -4.97 2.38 27.63
C THR A 110 -4.43 1.44 26.55
N ILE A 111 -4.43 0.12 26.79
CA ILE A 111 -4.01 -0.88 25.80
C ILE A 111 -4.88 -0.79 24.54
N ARG A 112 -6.22 -0.68 24.68
CA ARG A 112 -7.11 -0.51 23.52
C ARG A 112 -6.80 0.76 22.73
N ARG A 113 -6.51 1.87 23.41
CA ARG A 113 -6.14 3.14 22.77
C ARG A 113 -4.79 3.04 22.08
N ILE A 114 -3.80 2.40 22.69
CA ILE A 114 -2.48 2.12 22.08
C ILE A 114 -2.66 1.25 20.83
N LEU A 115 -3.40 0.15 20.92
CA LEU A 115 -3.67 -0.72 19.77
C LEU A 115 -4.39 0.03 18.64
N LYS A 116 -5.37 0.88 18.98
CA LYS A 116 -6.03 1.74 18.00
C LYS A 116 -5.06 2.72 17.35
N ALA A 117 -4.20 3.36 18.14
CA ALA A 117 -3.20 4.30 17.64
C ALA A 117 -2.15 3.65 16.74
N ILE A 118 -1.67 2.46 17.11
CA ILE A 118 -0.78 1.64 16.29
C ILE A 118 -1.48 1.29 14.98
N THR A 119 -2.75 0.88 15.05
CA THR A 119 -3.55 0.57 13.87
C THR A 119 -3.68 1.81 12.98
N ASP A 120 -4.14 2.95 13.51
CA ASP A 120 -4.27 4.23 12.79
C ASP A 120 -2.94 4.70 12.19
N PHE A 121 -1.82 4.45 12.87
CA PHE A 121 -0.48 4.69 12.35
C PHE A 121 -0.20 3.82 11.13
N PHE A 122 -0.33 2.49 11.21
CA PHE A 122 -0.15 1.60 10.05
C PHE A 122 -1.12 1.92 8.90
N LEU A 123 -2.36 2.29 9.21
CA LEU A 123 -3.38 2.67 8.24
C LEU A 123 -2.99 3.92 7.44
N ARG A 124 -2.25 4.86 8.04
CA ARG A 124 -1.73 6.04 7.33
C ARG A 124 -0.72 5.66 6.25
N PHE A 125 0.03 4.58 6.47
CA PHE A 125 1.04 4.08 5.54
C PHE A 125 0.50 3.10 4.50
N ILE A 126 -0.81 2.78 4.51
CA ILE A 126 -1.44 1.89 3.51
C ILE A 126 -1.02 2.20 2.05
N PRO A 127 -1.04 3.47 1.58
CA PRO A 127 -0.64 3.77 0.20
C PRO A 127 0.82 3.41 -0.07
N ILE A 128 1.71 3.65 0.89
CA ILE A 128 3.14 3.33 0.79
C ILE A 128 3.32 1.81 0.77
N TYR A 129 2.65 1.09 1.67
CA TYR A 129 2.69 -0.37 1.69
C TYR A 129 2.18 -0.98 0.38
N ALA A 130 1.11 -0.44 -0.21
CA ALA A 130 0.59 -0.90 -1.49
C ALA A 130 1.62 -0.76 -2.62
N VAL A 131 2.26 0.40 -2.72
CA VAL A 131 3.32 0.67 -3.72
C VAL A 131 4.54 -0.23 -3.50
N VAL A 132 5.02 -0.34 -2.26
CA VAL A 132 6.17 -1.21 -1.92
C VAL A 132 5.85 -2.66 -2.27
N THR A 133 4.64 -3.13 -1.97
CA THR A 133 4.20 -4.50 -2.32
C THR A 133 4.22 -4.71 -3.85
N ALA A 134 3.74 -3.74 -4.63
CA ALA A 134 3.80 -3.81 -6.10
C ALA A 134 5.25 -3.85 -6.62
N ILE A 135 6.16 -3.06 -6.03
CA ILE A 135 7.60 -3.06 -6.39
C ILE A 135 8.25 -4.41 -6.04
N LEU A 136 7.95 -4.99 -4.88
CA LEU A 136 8.47 -6.30 -4.53
C LEU A 136 7.96 -7.38 -5.50
N LEU A 137 6.69 -7.29 -5.88
CA LEU A 137 6.09 -8.20 -6.87
C LEU A 137 6.73 -8.03 -8.26
N TYR A 138 7.02 -6.81 -8.70
CA TYR A 138 7.80 -6.55 -9.92
C TYR A 138 9.15 -7.27 -9.90
N ILE A 139 9.94 -7.05 -8.85
CA ILE A 139 11.28 -7.63 -8.73
C ILE A 139 11.18 -9.16 -8.74
N PHE A 140 10.19 -9.71 -8.02
CA PHE A 140 9.94 -11.14 -7.98
C PHE A 140 9.57 -11.73 -9.35
N ILE A 141 8.60 -11.15 -10.05
CA ILE A 141 8.16 -11.62 -11.38
C ILE A 141 9.30 -11.51 -12.39
N LEU A 142 10.02 -10.38 -12.40
CA LEU A 142 11.16 -10.17 -13.29
C LEU A 142 12.30 -11.15 -13.00
N TYR A 143 12.56 -11.43 -11.72
CA TYR A 143 13.55 -12.43 -11.32
C TYR A 143 13.18 -13.81 -11.81
N LEU A 144 11.94 -14.23 -11.57
CA LEU A 144 11.44 -15.51 -12.01
C LEU A 144 11.51 -15.63 -13.54
N PHE A 145 11.12 -14.57 -14.26
CA PHE A 145 11.17 -14.51 -15.71
C PHE A 145 12.60 -14.65 -16.25
N LYS A 146 13.56 -13.90 -15.70
CA LYS A 146 14.97 -13.95 -16.11
C LYS A 146 15.64 -15.26 -15.73
N ALA A 147 15.33 -15.82 -14.57
CA ALA A 147 15.88 -17.10 -14.12
C ALA A 147 15.47 -18.24 -15.06
N VAL A 148 14.19 -18.28 -15.45
CA VAL A 148 13.73 -19.25 -16.47
C VAL A 148 14.41 -18.98 -17.82
N GLY A 149 14.53 -17.70 -18.20
CA GLY A 149 15.15 -17.28 -19.46
C GLY A 149 16.64 -17.57 -19.58
N GLN A 150 17.34 -17.89 -18.50
CA GLN A 150 18.72 -18.36 -18.55
C GLN A 150 18.83 -19.80 -19.07
N THR A 151 17.87 -20.64 -18.72
CA THR A 151 17.94 -22.09 -18.99
C THR A 151 17.00 -22.54 -20.09
N SER A 152 15.93 -21.77 -20.31
CA SER A 152 14.77 -22.21 -21.09
C SER A 152 14.14 -21.06 -21.87
N ASP A 153 13.35 -21.44 -22.87
CA ASP A 153 12.53 -20.51 -23.63
C ASP A 153 11.46 -19.81 -22.76
N VAL A 154 11.35 -18.49 -22.87
CA VAL A 154 10.45 -17.69 -22.03
C VAL A 154 9.01 -17.57 -22.57
N THR A 155 8.69 -18.21 -23.69
CA THR A 155 7.37 -18.13 -24.33
C THR A 155 6.26 -18.63 -23.41
N LEU A 156 6.42 -19.84 -22.87
CA LEU A 156 5.43 -20.43 -21.95
C LEU A 156 5.30 -19.58 -20.68
N MET A 157 6.42 -19.09 -20.17
CA MET A 157 6.45 -18.24 -18.98
C MET A 157 5.71 -16.92 -19.21
N THR A 158 5.87 -16.33 -20.39
CA THR A 158 5.15 -15.13 -20.81
C THR A 158 3.64 -15.40 -20.83
N ILE A 159 3.21 -16.50 -21.45
CA ILE A 159 1.80 -16.91 -21.47
C ILE A 159 1.24 -17.06 -20.06
N MET A 160 1.97 -17.74 -19.17
CA MET A 160 1.57 -17.93 -17.77
C MET A 160 1.47 -16.62 -17.00
N ILE A 161 2.52 -15.79 -17.01
CA ILE A 161 2.53 -14.51 -16.28
C ILE A 161 1.41 -13.62 -16.79
N SER A 162 1.22 -13.49 -18.11
CA SER A 162 0.16 -12.69 -18.72
C SER A 162 -1.23 -13.17 -18.31
N SER A 163 -1.46 -14.49 -18.34
CA SER A 163 -2.74 -15.09 -17.95
C SER A 163 -3.04 -14.87 -16.47
N VAL A 164 -2.09 -15.22 -15.58
CA VAL A 164 -2.23 -15.07 -14.13
C VAL A 164 -2.42 -13.60 -13.74
N THR A 165 -1.66 -12.71 -14.34
CA THR A 165 -1.80 -11.26 -14.15
C THR A 165 -3.19 -10.78 -14.53
N MET A 166 -3.69 -11.17 -15.71
CA MET A 166 -5.00 -10.74 -16.17
C MET A 166 -6.14 -11.33 -15.31
N LEU A 167 -6.01 -12.59 -14.89
CA LEU A 167 -6.92 -13.20 -13.91
C LEU A 167 -6.93 -12.40 -12.61
N PHE A 168 -5.76 -12.11 -12.06
CA PHE A 168 -5.61 -11.37 -10.82
C PHE A 168 -6.22 -9.97 -10.90
N VAL A 169 -5.93 -9.20 -11.96
CA VAL A 169 -6.57 -7.90 -12.23
C VAL A 169 -8.08 -8.06 -12.37
N GLY A 170 -8.53 -9.07 -13.10
CA GLY A 170 -9.95 -9.36 -13.31
C GLY A 170 -10.71 -9.65 -12.01
N PHE A 171 -10.08 -10.32 -11.04
CA PHE A 171 -10.64 -10.59 -9.72
C PHE A 171 -10.58 -9.37 -8.79
N LEU A 172 -9.50 -8.59 -8.84
CA LEU A 172 -9.32 -7.41 -7.99
C LEU A 172 -10.19 -6.21 -8.42
N ASN A 173 -10.42 -6.05 -9.73
CA ASN A 173 -11.24 -4.97 -10.30
C ASN A 173 -12.73 -5.35 -10.42
N ARG A 174 -13.26 -6.15 -9.50
CA ARG A 174 -14.72 -6.39 -9.46
C ARG A 174 -15.46 -5.08 -9.19
N PRO A 175 -16.58 -4.80 -9.90
CA PRO A 175 -17.38 -3.61 -9.66
C PRO A 175 -17.80 -3.55 -8.20
N GLN A 176 -17.36 -2.50 -7.50
CA GLN A 176 -17.83 -2.23 -6.14
C GLN A 176 -19.10 -1.39 -6.24
N PRO A 177 -20.19 -1.73 -5.51
CA PRO A 177 -21.36 -0.88 -5.44
C PRO A 177 -20.93 0.50 -4.93
N GLU A 178 -21.39 1.55 -5.61
CA GLU A 178 -21.18 2.95 -5.25
C GLU A 178 -21.86 3.21 -3.90
N ASN A 179 -21.12 2.94 -2.83
CA ASN A 179 -21.56 3.19 -1.46
C ASN A 179 -20.82 4.42 -0.97
N ASP A 180 -21.57 5.46 -0.57
CA ASP A 180 -21.08 6.69 0.10
C ASP A 180 -20.40 6.43 1.47
N ARG A 181 -20.15 5.17 1.82
CA ARG A 181 -19.45 4.79 3.04
C ARG A 181 -17.95 4.98 2.85
N PRO A 182 -17.23 5.46 3.88
CA PRO A 182 -15.77 5.50 3.83
C PRO A 182 -15.24 4.10 3.52
N LEU A 183 -14.42 4.00 2.48
CA LEU A 183 -13.81 2.74 2.03
C LEU A 183 -13.18 2.01 3.23
N SER A 184 -13.48 0.72 3.36
CA SER A 184 -12.78 -0.15 4.30
C SER A 184 -11.28 -0.13 4.03
N HIS A 185 -10.46 -0.33 5.07
CA HIS A 185 -9.01 -0.33 4.96
C HIS A 185 -8.49 -1.29 3.88
N SER A 186 -9.12 -2.45 3.74
CA SER A 186 -8.83 -3.42 2.67
C SER A 186 -9.12 -2.83 1.29
N GLN A 187 -10.29 -2.21 1.10
CA GLN A 187 -10.65 -1.57 -0.17
C GLN A 187 -9.71 -0.42 -0.52
N ARG A 188 -9.26 0.34 0.49
CA ARG A 188 -8.29 1.43 0.32
C ARG A 188 -6.93 0.89 -0.12
N PHE A 189 -6.44 -0.18 0.49
CA PHE A 189 -5.22 -0.86 0.06
C PHE A 189 -5.37 -1.41 -1.37
N THR A 190 -6.43 -2.16 -1.66
CA THR A 190 -6.69 -2.73 -2.99
C THR A 190 -6.69 -1.66 -4.08
N ARG A 191 -7.30 -0.50 -3.82
CA ARG A 191 -7.30 0.62 -4.77
C ARG A 191 -5.89 1.14 -5.07
N TYR A 192 -5.11 1.48 -4.04
CA TYR A 192 -3.72 1.95 -4.24
C TYR A 192 -2.82 0.88 -4.83
N PHE A 193 -3.06 -0.39 -4.48
CA PHE A 193 -2.31 -1.52 -5.00
C PHE A 193 -2.63 -1.75 -6.47
N ASN A 194 -3.90 -1.72 -6.89
CA ASN A 194 -4.29 -1.86 -8.31
C ASN A 194 -3.65 -0.75 -9.16
N ASP A 195 -3.72 0.49 -8.65
CA ASP A 195 -3.07 1.66 -9.24
C ASP A 195 -1.54 1.43 -9.42
N ALA A 196 -0.84 1.00 -8.37
CA ALA A 196 0.60 0.71 -8.44
C ALA A 196 0.93 -0.53 -9.30
N PHE A 197 0.06 -1.53 -9.28
CA PHE A 197 0.19 -2.79 -10.01
C PHE A 197 0.10 -2.55 -11.52
N GLU A 198 -0.80 -1.67 -11.98
CA GLU A 198 -0.90 -1.27 -13.39
C GLU A 198 0.40 -0.63 -13.90
N VAL A 199 0.95 0.33 -13.15
CA VAL A 199 2.25 0.97 -13.47
C VAL A 199 3.36 -0.07 -13.48
N MET A 200 3.33 -0.99 -12.52
CA MET A 200 4.30 -2.07 -12.41
C MET A 200 4.25 -3.02 -13.60
N LEU A 201 3.06 -3.40 -14.09
CA LEU A 201 2.92 -4.19 -15.31
C LEU A 201 3.50 -3.46 -16.52
N PHE A 202 3.24 -2.16 -16.64
CA PHE A 202 3.81 -1.35 -17.71
C PHE A 202 5.34 -1.35 -17.67
N ILE A 203 5.94 -1.13 -16.50
CA ILE A 203 7.41 -1.20 -16.32
C ILE A 203 7.93 -2.60 -16.62
N PHE A 204 7.27 -3.65 -16.14
CA PHE A 204 7.62 -5.04 -16.44
C PHE A 204 7.63 -5.29 -17.95
N PHE A 205 6.58 -4.89 -18.66
CA PHE A 205 6.52 -5.00 -20.11
C PHE A 205 7.64 -4.26 -20.79
N LEU A 206 8.05 -3.08 -20.33
CA LEU A 206 9.16 -2.34 -20.91
C LEU A 206 10.53 -2.98 -20.66
N THR A 207 10.70 -3.65 -19.52
CA THR A 207 12.00 -4.13 -19.02
C THR A 207 12.26 -5.61 -19.25
N MET A 208 11.24 -6.44 -19.46
CA MET A 208 11.36 -7.90 -19.54
C MET A 208 12.38 -8.39 -20.58
N ASP A 209 12.48 -7.70 -21.73
CA ASP A 209 13.40 -8.02 -22.82
C ASP A 209 14.76 -7.30 -22.73
N SER A 210 14.97 -6.45 -21.72
CA SER A 210 16.24 -5.77 -21.53
C SER A 210 17.34 -6.75 -21.14
N THR A 211 18.47 -6.73 -21.84
CA THR A 211 19.63 -7.58 -21.55
C THR A 211 20.44 -7.09 -20.36
N LYS A 212 20.31 -5.81 -19.99
CA LYS A 212 21.03 -5.20 -18.86
C LYS A 212 20.05 -4.50 -17.94
N ILE A 213 19.95 -4.98 -16.70
CA ILE A 213 19.15 -4.39 -15.65
C ILE A 213 20.07 -4.10 -14.47
N PHE A 214 20.21 -2.82 -14.10
CA PHE A 214 21.28 -2.34 -13.22
C PHE A 214 21.22 -2.89 -11.78
N PHE A 215 20.04 -3.32 -11.33
CA PHE A 215 19.80 -3.83 -9.98
C PHE A 215 19.70 -5.36 -9.93
N PHE A 216 19.95 -6.04 -11.05
CA PHE A 216 19.95 -7.50 -11.15
C PHE A 216 21.37 -8.06 -11.12
N PRO A 217 21.58 -9.27 -10.54
CA PRO A 217 22.87 -9.91 -10.59
C PRO A 217 23.27 -10.18 -12.05
N GLU A 218 24.56 -10.02 -12.35
CA GLU A 218 25.09 -10.12 -13.72
C GLU A 218 24.80 -11.46 -14.38
N SER A 219 24.69 -12.53 -13.58
CA SER A 219 24.30 -13.85 -14.09
C SER A 219 22.96 -13.81 -14.82
N LEU A 220 21.98 -13.02 -14.37
CA LEU A 220 20.62 -12.93 -14.95
C LEU A 220 20.50 -11.95 -16.13
N ASN A 221 21.59 -11.24 -16.47
CA ASN A 221 21.65 -10.33 -17.60
C ASN A 221 22.01 -11.08 -18.91
N THR A 222 21.19 -12.06 -19.27
CA THR A 222 21.38 -12.88 -20.48
C THR A 222 20.44 -12.47 -21.61
N HIS A 223 20.82 -12.85 -22.83
CA HIS A 223 19.92 -12.79 -23.97
C HIS A 223 18.81 -13.83 -23.80
N LEU A 224 17.57 -13.37 -23.90
CA LEU A 224 16.40 -14.24 -23.81
C LEU A 224 16.07 -14.83 -25.17
N THR A 225 15.61 -16.07 -25.17
CA THR A 225 15.10 -16.76 -26.35
C THR A 225 13.61 -17.03 -26.19
N ALA A 226 12.82 -16.75 -27.21
CA ALA A 226 11.39 -17.03 -27.22
C ALA A 226 10.94 -17.50 -28.60
N GLN A 227 10.44 -18.72 -28.71
CA GLN A 227 10.07 -19.36 -29.97
C GLN A 227 8.70 -20.04 -29.90
N ILE A 228 7.95 -19.96 -31.00
CA ILE A 228 6.75 -20.79 -31.26
C ILE A 228 7.00 -21.59 -32.53
N GLY A 229 7.20 -22.91 -32.39
CA GLY A 229 7.61 -23.75 -33.51
C GLY A 229 8.95 -23.26 -34.08
N SER A 230 8.98 -22.84 -35.34
CA SER A 230 10.18 -22.27 -35.99
C SER A 230 10.25 -20.74 -35.94
N TYR A 231 9.33 -20.08 -35.21
CA TYR A 231 9.18 -18.64 -35.23
C TYR A 231 9.83 -17.97 -34.01
N ASP A 232 10.74 -17.02 -34.24
CA ASP A 232 11.38 -16.24 -33.17
C ASP A 232 10.56 -14.99 -32.78
N LEU A 233 10.10 -14.97 -31.53
CA LEU A 233 9.32 -13.90 -30.94
C LEU A 233 10.19 -12.75 -30.41
N MET A 234 11.51 -12.94 -30.30
CA MET A 234 12.43 -11.90 -29.82
C MET A 234 12.82 -10.90 -30.92
N GLN A 235 12.48 -11.19 -32.18
CA GLN A 235 12.70 -10.28 -33.31
C GLN A 235 11.97 -8.94 -33.13
N ARG A 236 12.57 -7.87 -33.66
CA ARG A 236 12.03 -6.50 -33.65
C ARG A 236 11.83 -6.03 -35.08
N GLY A 237 10.82 -5.19 -35.31
CA GLY A 237 10.54 -4.59 -36.62
C GLY A 237 9.95 -5.53 -37.67
N PHE A 238 9.77 -4.99 -38.87
CA PHE A 238 9.28 -5.72 -40.05
C PHE A 238 10.46 -6.31 -40.83
N THR A 239 10.45 -7.63 -40.97
CA THR A 239 11.31 -8.38 -41.88
C THR A 239 10.42 -8.88 -43.02
N VAL A 240 10.79 -8.62 -44.29
CA VAL A 240 9.95 -8.92 -45.46
C VAL A 240 9.71 -10.43 -45.65
N ASP A 241 10.43 -11.26 -44.91
CA ASP A 241 10.32 -12.71 -44.87
C ASP A 241 8.94 -13.17 -44.35
N GLY A 242 8.54 -14.42 -44.65
CA GLY A 242 7.24 -15.02 -44.26
C GLY A 242 6.89 -14.95 -42.78
N MET A 243 7.82 -14.51 -41.93
CA MET A 243 7.64 -14.16 -40.53
C MET A 243 6.73 -12.94 -40.29
N THR A 244 6.53 -12.06 -41.28
CA THR A 244 5.58 -10.93 -41.17
C THR A 244 4.13 -11.40 -41.07
N GLN A 245 3.77 -12.51 -41.74
CA GLN A 245 2.41 -13.03 -41.75
C GLN A 245 1.96 -13.52 -40.36
N VAL A 246 2.86 -14.18 -39.62
CA VAL A 246 2.59 -14.61 -38.24
C VAL A 246 2.27 -13.42 -37.36
N THR A 247 3.03 -12.34 -37.51
CA THR A 247 2.79 -11.14 -36.71
C THR A 247 1.47 -10.48 -37.03
N ILE A 248 1.15 -10.34 -38.33
CA ILE A 248 -0.14 -9.81 -38.79
C ILE A 248 -1.26 -10.66 -38.21
N ASN A 249 -1.13 -11.99 -38.21
CA ASN A 249 -2.12 -12.88 -37.62
C ASN A 249 -2.30 -12.66 -36.11
N ILE A 250 -1.21 -12.48 -35.35
CA ILE A 250 -1.29 -12.18 -33.90
C ILE A 250 -2.02 -10.85 -33.68
N VAL A 251 -1.69 -9.83 -34.46
CA VAL A 251 -2.35 -8.51 -34.38
C VAL A 251 -3.83 -8.62 -34.73
N LEU A 252 -4.17 -9.25 -35.86
CA LEU A 252 -5.55 -9.44 -36.30
C LEU A 252 -6.36 -10.25 -35.29
N ALA A 253 -5.78 -11.31 -34.71
CA ALA A 253 -6.43 -12.09 -33.67
C ALA A 253 -6.69 -11.24 -32.42
N THR A 254 -5.72 -10.43 -32.00
CA THR A 254 -5.85 -9.53 -30.84
C THR A 254 -6.96 -8.50 -31.09
N VAL A 255 -6.99 -7.87 -32.26
CA VAL A 255 -8.04 -6.95 -32.67
C VAL A 255 -9.40 -7.63 -32.70
N GLY A 256 -9.49 -8.80 -33.34
CA GLY A 256 -10.74 -9.54 -33.49
C GLY A 256 -11.35 -9.90 -32.13
N ILE A 257 -10.52 -10.32 -31.18
CA ILE A 257 -10.95 -10.60 -29.80
C ILE A 257 -11.45 -9.32 -29.13
N GLU A 258 -10.72 -8.22 -29.23
CA GLU A 258 -11.10 -6.99 -28.55
C GLU A 258 -12.36 -6.37 -29.16
N VAL A 259 -12.52 -6.40 -30.49
CA VAL A 259 -13.77 -6.05 -31.18
C VAL A 259 -14.92 -6.93 -30.69
N THR A 260 -14.70 -8.23 -30.56
CA THR A 260 -15.72 -9.16 -30.03
C THR A 260 -16.13 -8.77 -28.61
N ARG A 261 -15.17 -8.42 -27.74
CA ARG A 261 -15.46 -7.95 -26.37
C ARG A 261 -16.26 -6.66 -26.38
N GLN A 262 -15.96 -5.71 -27.27
CA GLN A 262 -16.72 -4.47 -27.38
C GLN A 262 -18.15 -4.72 -27.85
N VAL A 263 -18.35 -5.61 -28.83
CA VAL A 263 -19.70 -6.01 -29.27
C VAL A 263 -20.47 -6.68 -28.14
N LEU A 264 -19.83 -7.55 -27.35
CA LEU A 264 -20.45 -8.18 -26.18
C LEU A 264 -20.88 -7.15 -25.13
N ARG A 265 -20.10 -6.10 -24.89
CA ARG A 265 -20.47 -5.00 -23.97
C ARG A 265 -21.67 -4.22 -24.46
N VAL A 266 -21.65 -3.78 -25.72
CA VAL A 266 -22.80 -3.07 -26.33
C VAL A 266 -24.05 -3.92 -26.16
N PHE A 267 -23.98 -5.21 -26.49
CA PHE A 267 -25.11 -6.12 -26.32
C PHE A 267 -25.56 -6.25 -24.86
N ALA A 268 -24.62 -6.35 -23.90
CA ALA A 268 -24.94 -6.45 -22.48
C ALA A 268 -25.64 -5.18 -21.95
N TYR A 269 -25.11 -3.99 -22.26
CA TYR A 269 -25.74 -2.71 -21.93
C TYR A 269 -27.11 -2.56 -22.58
N SER A 270 -27.23 -2.88 -23.87
CA SER A 270 -28.51 -2.81 -24.57
C SER A 270 -29.54 -3.76 -23.98
N ARG A 271 -29.15 -4.96 -23.54
CA ARG A 271 -30.05 -5.88 -22.83
C ARG A 271 -30.52 -5.29 -21.49
N GLN A 272 -29.62 -4.65 -20.74
CA GLN A 272 -29.96 -3.98 -19.50
C GLN A 272 -30.97 -2.83 -19.76
N TYR A 273 -30.65 -1.90 -20.65
CA TYR A 273 -31.54 -0.77 -20.97
C TYR A 273 -32.88 -1.22 -21.56
N PHE A 274 -32.89 -2.26 -22.38
CA PHE A 274 -34.13 -2.83 -22.91
C PHE A 274 -35.04 -3.31 -21.76
N SER A 275 -34.47 -3.96 -20.75
CA SER A 275 -35.23 -4.43 -19.58
C SER A 275 -35.74 -3.28 -18.70
N GLU A 276 -34.98 -2.19 -18.58
CA GLU A 276 -35.34 -1.00 -17.82
C GLU A 276 -36.45 -0.19 -18.53
N LEU A 277 -36.27 0.11 -19.82
CA LEU A 277 -37.23 0.83 -20.65
C LEU A 277 -38.59 0.10 -20.69
N ARG A 278 -38.57 -1.23 -20.87
CA ARG A 278 -39.80 -2.03 -20.92
C ARG A 278 -40.53 -2.15 -19.58
N ARG A 279 -39.81 -1.99 -18.46
CA ARG A 279 -40.41 -1.91 -17.11
C ARG A 279 -40.98 -0.53 -16.81
N GLY A 280 -40.33 0.52 -17.30
CA GLY A 280 -40.75 1.92 -17.09
C GLY A 280 -41.92 2.35 -17.97
N ASP A 281 -41.99 1.86 -19.21
CA ASP A 281 -43.08 2.12 -20.14
C ASP A 281 -43.44 0.85 -20.94
N PRO A 282 -44.39 0.03 -20.46
CA PRO A 282 -44.78 -1.21 -21.13
C PRO A 282 -45.62 -0.97 -22.40
N ALA A 283 -46.09 0.25 -22.66
CA ALA A 283 -46.89 0.59 -23.84
C ALA A 283 -46.03 0.89 -25.08
N MET A 284 -44.73 1.07 -24.90
CA MET A 284 -43.79 1.39 -25.97
C MET A 284 -43.59 0.19 -26.91
N GLU A 285 -43.64 0.42 -28.23
CA GLU A 285 -43.45 -0.64 -29.23
C GLU A 285 -42.10 -1.34 -29.09
N ARG A 286 -42.09 -2.67 -29.19
CA ARG A 286 -40.89 -3.49 -28.95
C ARG A 286 -39.70 -3.09 -29.83
N GLU A 287 -39.96 -2.67 -31.07
CA GLU A 287 -38.93 -2.25 -32.01
C GLU A 287 -38.31 -0.90 -31.62
N SER A 288 -39.11 0.07 -31.17
CA SER A 288 -38.60 1.37 -30.72
C SER A 288 -37.79 1.25 -29.44
N VAL A 289 -38.22 0.40 -28.50
CA VAL A 289 -37.46 0.07 -27.28
C VAL A 289 -36.13 -0.59 -27.61
N LEU A 290 -36.11 -1.54 -28.56
CA LEU A 290 -34.88 -2.20 -28.99
C LEU A 290 -33.91 -1.20 -29.63
N LYS A 291 -34.40 -0.35 -30.53
CA LYS A 291 -33.59 0.67 -31.19
C LYS A 291 -33.02 1.66 -30.17
N HIS A 292 -33.83 2.15 -29.23
CA HIS A 292 -33.36 3.06 -28.18
C HIS A 292 -32.35 2.41 -27.24
N ALA A 293 -32.57 1.15 -26.85
CA ALA A 293 -31.62 0.42 -26.00
C ALA A 293 -30.28 0.14 -26.71
N LEU A 294 -30.31 -0.13 -28.03
CA LEU A 294 -29.11 -0.26 -28.85
C LEU A 294 -28.35 1.06 -28.97
N THR A 295 -29.03 2.15 -29.30
CA THR A 295 -28.41 3.47 -29.40
C THR A 295 -27.78 3.88 -28.07
N ARG A 296 -28.49 3.67 -26.96
CA ARG A 296 -27.99 4.03 -25.63
C ARG A 296 -26.81 3.15 -25.20
N GLY A 297 -26.89 1.84 -25.44
CA GLY A 297 -25.78 0.92 -25.18
C GLY A 297 -24.54 1.24 -26.01
N PHE A 298 -24.71 1.71 -27.25
CA PHE A 298 -23.59 2.17 -28.08
C PHE A 298 -22.99 3.49 -27.56
N GLN A 299 -23.82 4.46 -27.18
CA GLN A 299 -23.37 5.74 -26.63
C GLN A 299 -22.56 5.57 -25.35
N GLU A 300 -23.00 4.69 -24.44
CA GLU A 300 -22.30 4.40 -23.19
C GLU A 300 -20.96 3.67 -23.41
N ASN A 301 -20.81 2.95 -24.54
CA ASN A 301 -19.56 2.28 -24.89
C ASN A 301 -18.67 3.11 -25.84
N MET A 302 -19.08 4.31 -26.23
CA MET A 302 -18.39 5.11 -27.25
C MET A 302 -16.98 5.52 -26.80
N ASP A 303 -16.82 5.94 -25.54
CA ASP A 303 -15.53 6.30 -24.98
C ASP A 303 -14.57 5.11 -24.92
N ASP A 304 -15.08 3.91 -24.61
CA ASP A 304 -14.31 2.68 -24.59
C ASP A 304 -13.88 2.26 -26.00
N ILE A 305 -14.72 2.49 -27.02
CA ILE A 305 -14.37 2.29 -28.43
C ILE A 305 -13.26 3.26 -28.85
N ILE A 306 -13.37 4.54 -28.49
CA ILE A 306 -12.34 5.55 -28.79
C ILE A 306 -11.01 5.18 -28.13
N LYS A 307 -11.03 4.84 -26.83
CA LYS A 307 -9.85 4.36 -26.09
C LYS A 307 -9.24 3.13 -26.76
N PHE A 308 -10.05 2.18 -27.21
CA PHE A 308 -9.59 1.01 -27.95
C PHE A 308 -8.88 1.39 -29.25
N VAL A 309 -9.48 2.26 -30.07
CA VAL A 309 -8.85 2.71 -31.33
C VAL A 309 -7.52 3.41 -31.05
N THR A 310 -7.47 4.34 -30.08
CA THR A 310 -6.24 5.04 -29.70
C THR A 310 -5.16 4.08 -29.20
N TYR A 311 -5.52 3.15 -28.30
CA TYR A 311 -4.60 2.14 -27.79
C TYR A 311 -4.06 1.25 -28.91
N PHE A 312 -4.94 0.84 -29.83
CA PHE A 312 -4.55 -0.01 -30.94
C PHE A 312 -3.62 0.68 -31.94
N THR A 313 -3.87 1.96 -32.26
CA THR A 313 -2.96 2.76 -33.08
C THR A 313 -1.58 2.88 -32.43
N PHE A 314 -1.54 3.12 -31.10
CA PHE A 314 -0.29 3.14 -30.36
C PHE A 314 0.41 1.78 -30.37
N LEU A 315 -0.34 0.68 -30.22
CA LEU A 315 0.17 -0.70 -30.28
C LEU A 315 0.83 -1.00 -31.62
N ILE A 316 0.27 -0.56 -32.75
CA ILE A 316 0.90 -0.70 -34.07
C ILE A 316 2.22 0.07 -34.16
N ILE A 317 2.31 1.27 -33.57
CA ILE A 317 3.54 2.06 -33.56
C ILE A 317 4.60 1.39 -32.66
N VAL A 318 4.20 0.95 -31.48
CA VAL A 318 5.00 0.18 -30.52
C VAL A 318 5.48 -1.13 -31.14
N PHE A 319 4.66 -1.77 -31.97
CA PHE A 319 5.00 -3.01 -32.65
C PHE A 319 6.26 -2.90 -33.53
N LEU A 320 6.52 -1.74 -34.12
CA LEU A 320 7.76 -1.50 -34.87
C LEU A 320 9.01 -1.50 -33.98
N LEU A 321 8.86 -1.13 -32.71
CA LEU A 321 9.95 -0.81 -31.80
C LEU A 321 10.25 -1.92 -30.78
N PHE A 322 9.29 -2.81 -30.52
CA PHE A 322 9.37 -3.82 -29.46
C PHE A 322 9.37 -5.27 -29.97
N PRO A 323 9.90 -6.22 -29.18
CA PRO A 323 9.84 -7.64 -29.53
C PRO A 323 8.42 -8.17 -29.66
N ARG A 324 8.22 -9.10 -30.60
CA ARG A 324 6.92 -9.75 -30.89
C ARG A 324 6.38 -10.57 -29.71
N LEU A 325 7.24 -11.00 -28.80
CA LEU A 325 6.88 -11.63 -27.53
C LEU A 325 5.86 -10.79 -26.73
N LYS A 326 5.97 -9.45 -26.79
CA LYS A 326 5.03 -8.55 -26.11
C LYS A 326 3.65 -8.56 -26.77
N LEU A 327 3.57 -8.79 -28.08
CA LEU A 327 2.29 -8.95 -28.78
C LEU A 327 1.61 -10.26 -28.39
N LEU A 328 2.39 -11.35 -28.26
CA LEU A 328 1.86 -12.62 -27.78
C LEU A 328 1.27 -12.44 -26.39
N ALA A 329 2.00 -11.76 -25.49
CA ALA A 329 1.50 -11.44 -24.16
C ALA A 329 0.18 -10.64 -24.21
N MET A 330 0.07 -9.64 -25.08
CA MET A 330 -1.18 -8.89 -25.27
C MET A 330 -2.32 -9.76 -25.79
N LEU A 331 -2.05 -10.63 -26.78
CA LEU A 331 -3.04 -11.58 -27.30
C LEU A 331 -3.56 -12.49 -26.17
N VAL A 332 -2.66 -13.04 -25.37
CA VAL A 332 -3.00 -13.89 -24.22
C VAL A 332 -3.83 -13.13 -23.18
N VAL A 333 -3.47 -11.87 -22.89
CA VAL A 333 -4.27 -10.99 -22.02
C VAL A 333 -5.67 -10.79 -22.59
N SER A 334 -5.82 -10.47 -23.88
CA SER A 334 -7.11 -10.29 -24.54
C SER A 334 -7.96 -11.57 -24.53
N ILE A 335 -7.37 -12.74 -24.80
CA ILE A 335 -8.05 -14.04 -24.70
C ILE A 335 -8.54 -14.28 -23.27
N THR A 336 -7.66 -14.12 -22.29
CA THR A 336 -7.97 -14.34 -20.87
C THR A 336 -9.07 -13.39 -20.41
N ALA A 337 -9.01 -12.13 -20.85
CA ALA A 337 -10.02 -11.13 -20.56
C ALA A 337 -11.39 -11.49 -21.15
N LEU A 338 -11.44 -11.96 -22.41
CA LEU A 338 -12.66 -12.43 -23.03
C LEU A 338 -13.25 -13.63 -22.27
N ILE A 339 -12.42 -14.60 -21.87
CA ILE A 339 -12.86 -15.75 -21.06
C ILE A 339 -13.48 -15.26 -19.75
N LEU A 340 -12.83 -14.33 -19.05
CA LEU A 340 -13.37 -13.76 -17.82
C LEU A 340 -14.67 -12.98 -18.03
N ASP A 341 -14.79 -12.27 -19.15
CA ASP A 341 -16.01 -11.53 -19.50
C ASP A 341 -17.19 -12.49 -19.77
N ILE A 342 -16.92 -13.67 -20.34
CA ILE A 342 -17.91 -14.75 -20.53
C ILE A 342 -18.27 -15.41 -19.20
N LEU A 343 -17.28 -15.72 -18.35
CA LEU A 343 -17.48 -16.38 -17.06
C LEU A 343 -18.15 -15.48 -16.02
N ILE A 344 -17.92 -14.17 -16.09
CA ILE A 344 -18.44 -13.18 -15.16
C ILE A 344 -19.10 -12.03 -15.96
N PRO A 345 -20.34 -12.24 -16.46
CA PRO A 345 -21.02 -11.28 -17.33
C PRO A 345 -21.23 -9.89 -16.71
N GLU A 346 -21.28 -9.80 -15.37
CA GLU A 346 -21.38 -8.55 -14.62
C GLU A 346 -20.21 -7.59 -14.92
N ARG A 347 -19.06 -8.10 -15.38
CA ARG A 347 -17.91 -7.27 -15.79
C ARG A 347 -18.16 -6.51 -17.10
N LEU A 348 -19.13 -6.94 -17.92
CA LEU A 348 -19.46 -6.28 -19.19
C LEU A 348 -20.30 -5.01 -18.99
N THR A 349 -21.08 -4.93 -17.91
CA THR A 349 -21.95 -3.79 -17.58
C THR A 349 -21.46 -2.97 -16.39
N ALA A 350 -20.31 -3.34 -15.83
CA ALA A 350 -19.67 -2.61 -14.75
C ALA A 350 -19.18 -1.24 -15.24
N LYS A 351 -19.57 -0.16 -14.55
CA LYS A 351 -18.90 1.13 -14.68
C LYS A 351 -17.43 0.96 -14.28
N ARG A 352 -16.53 1.00 -15.26
CA ARG A 352 -15.09 0.95 -15.01
C ARG A 352 -14.67 2.22 -14.29
N GLN A 353 -14.00 2.08 -13.14
CA GLN A 353 -13.22 3.19 -12.59
C GLN A 353 -12.09 3.48 -13.58
N GLU A 354 -11.81 4.76 -13.83
CA GLU A 354 -10.71 5.13 -14.72
C GLU A 354 -9.37 4.65 -14.14
N ASP A 355 -8.73 3.74 -14.86
CA ASP A 355 -7.40 3.22 -14.58
C ASP A 355 -6.36 4.37 -14.50
N LEU A 356 -5.25 4.17 -13.81
CA LEU A 356 -4.26 5.22 -13.53
C LEU A 356 -3.59 5.72 -14.81
N ILE A 357 -3.30 4.83 -15.76
CA ILE A 357 -2.78 5.20 -17.08
C ILE A 357 -3.86 5.94 -17.87
N GLY A 358 -5.13 5.53 -17.76
CA GLY A 358 -6.27 6.24 -18.33
C GLY A 358 -6.38 7.68 -17.82
N ARG A 359 -6.30 7.87 -16.50
CA ARG A 359 -6.29 9.20 -15.85
C ARG A 359 -5.06 10.03 -16.24
N PHE A 360 -3.90 9.40 -16.35
CA PHE A 360 -2.68 10.08 -16.78
C PHE A 360 -2.77 10.52 -18.25
N LEU A 361 -3.24 9.65 -19.14
CA LEU A 361 -3.43 9.96 -20.56
C LEU A 361 -4.52 11.02 -20.76
N ALA A 362 -5.66 10.91 -20.09
CA ALA A 362 -6.73 11.92 -20.09
C ALA A 362 -6.19 13.30 -19.64
N ARG A 363 -5.44 13.34 -18.54
CA ARG A 363 -4.84 14.58 -18.02
C ARG A 363 -3.75 15.18 -18.92
N THR A 364 -2.97 14.33 -19.60
CA THR A 364 -1.87 14.77 -20.47
C THR A 364 -2.37 15.18 -21.86
N LEU A 365 -3.37 14.47 -22.39
CA LEU A 365 -3.96 14.71 -23.70
C LEU A 365 -5.17 15.66 -23.64
N LYS A 366 -5.60 16.09 -22.45
CA LYS A 366 -6.83 16.89 -22.21
C LYS A 366 -8.07 16.26 -22.88
N ILE A 367 -8.19 14.94 -22.77
CA ILE A 367 -9.39 14.18 -23.18
C ILE A 367 -10.24 13.96 -21.94
#